data_AF-A0A0C1LGL7-F1
#
_entry.id   AF-A0A0C1LGL7-F1
#
_cell.length_a   1.000
_cell.length_b   1.000
_cell.length_c   1.000
_cell.angle_alpha   90.00
_cell.angle_beta   90.00
_cell.angle_gamma   90.00
#
_symmetry.space_group_name_H-M   'P 1'
#
loop_
_entity.id
_entity.type
_entity.pdbx_description
1 polymer ?
#
loop_
_entity_poly.entity_id
_entity_poly.type
_entity_poly.pdbx_seq_one_letter_code
_entity_poly.pdbx_strand_id
1 'polypeptide(L)'
;MSNPDLKVVLPGWPGTPVDQDGLFINQEHPMVGSIWEVLKFMTERNPQREIKKKDTWRISVLKDEVWLNDPADKIVWLGHASFFIQLAGTRILIDPVFGKLPVGRRYSELPVDPHKLLNIDYILVSHAHYDHCDKKSLILLAAANPKAQVFCGLKLNKLIQKWVGIPIQAAGWYQQYETPADIRITFLPSRHWASRSFFDANETLWGGFMIQKSGKCIYYSGDSGSGSHFNDIGVFFPGIDVALIGVGAYAPAWFMSRNHQDPFQAVEAFHATGGRIFIPFHYGTFDAADEPMSEPEQILNKLRAEGKINNELKILRLGETFPL
;
A
#
# COMPACT_ATOMS: atom_id res chain seq x y z
N MET A 1 7.04 20.20 -5.40
CA MET A 1 7.25 19.54 -6.71
C MET A 1 5.92 18.94 -7.18
N SER A 2 5.57 19.11 -8.44
CA SER A 2 4.34 18.60 -9.04
C SER A 2 4.60 18.21 -10.50
N ASN A 3 3.79 17.32 -11.05
CA ASN A 3 3.73 17.07 -12.49
C ASN A 3 2.91 18.20 -13.16
N PRO A 4 3.48 18.99 -14.10
CA PRO A 4 2.76 20.10 -14.73
C PRO A 4 1.56 19.67 -15.57
N ASP A 5 1.53 18.41 -16.02
CA ASP A 5 0.47 17.88 -16.91
C ASP A 5 -0.74 17.34 -16.12
N LEU A 6 -0.61 17.19 -14.80
CA LEU A 6 -1.66 16.64 -13.94
C LEU A 6 -2.30 17.70 -13.06
N LYS A 7 -3.63 17.66 -12.97
CA LYS A 7 -4.40 18.56 -12.11
C LYS A 7 -4.12 18.26 -10.63
N VAL A 8 -3.83 19.31 -9.87
CA VAL A 8 -3.88 19.30 -8.41
C VAL A 8 -5.34 19.44 -7.96
N VAL A 9 -5.82 18.51 -7.13
CA VAL A 9 -7.23 18.50 -6.68
C VAL A 9 -7.44 19.26 -5.38
N LEU A 10 -6.44 19.32 -4.50
CA LEU A 10 -6.51 20.04 -3.23
C LEU A 10 -6.25 21.54 -3.46
N PRO A 11 -7.22 22.44 -3.20
CA PRO A 11 -7.03 23.87 -3.41
C PRO A 11 -5.88 24.44 -2.57
N GLY A 12 -5.03 25.26 -3.19
CA GLY A 12 -3.90 25.89 -2.51
C GLY A 12 -2.73 24.97 -2.18
N TRP A 13 -2.77 23.69 -2.60
CA TRP A 13 -1.65 22.77 -2.38
C TRP A 13 -0.39 23.21 -3.15
N PRO A 14 0.74 23.47 -2.46
CA PRO A 14 1.96 23.99 -3.09
C PRO A 14 2.75 22.93 -3.88
N GLY A 15 2.29 21.68 -3.86
CA GLY A 15 2.97 20.52 -4.44
C GLY A 15 3.69 19.68 -3.39
N THR A 16 4.14 18.49 -3.78
CA THR A 16 4.86 17.56 -2.91
C THR A 16 6.16 18.19 -2.38
N PRO A 17 6.41 18.17 -1.07
CA PRO A 17 7.60 18.77 -0.49
C PRO A 17 8.88 18.02 -0.88
N VAL A 18 9.94 18.79 -1.10
CA VAL A 18 11.30 18.31 -1.35
C VAL A 18 12.28 19.15 -0.52
N ASP A 19 13.45 18.59 -0.21
CA ASP A 19 14.54 19.32 0.43
C ASP A 19 15.35 20.16 -0.58
N GLN A 20 16.48 20.72 -0.12
CA GLN A 20 17.35 21.57 -0.92
C GLN A 20 18.03 20.83 -2.09
N ASP A 21 18.20 19.51 -1.96
CA ASP A 21 18.78 18.63 -2.99
C ASP A 21 17.70 18.05 -3.92
N GLY A 22 16.43 18.39 -3.68
CA GLY A 22 15.30 17.93 -4.47
C GLY A 22 14.89 16.48 -4.15
N LEU A 23 15.30 15.96 -2.99
CA LEU A 23 14.84 14.68 -2.44
C LEU A 23 13.50 14.86 -1.75
N PHE A 24 12.62 13.88 -1.84
CA PHE A 24 11.30 13.96 -1.22
C PHE A 24 11.39 13.88 0.31
N ILE A 25 10.48 14.57 0.99
CA ILE A 25 10.37 14.57 2.45
C ILE A 25 8.90 14.40 2.86
N ASN A 26 8.65 14.02 4.12
CA ASN A 26 7.28 14.00 4.66
C ASN A 26 6.79 15.43 4.95
N GLN A 27 5.47 15.62 4.93
CA GLN A 27 4.84 16.94 5.13
C GLN A 27 5.10 17.53 6.52
N GLU A 28 4.92 16.75 7.58
CA GLU A 28 4.96 17.24 8.98
C GLU A 28 6.12 16.68 9.79
N HIS A 29 6.78 15.64 9.29
CA HIS A 29 7.76 14.86 10.04
C HIS A 29 9.05 14.70 9.24
N PRO A 30 10.03 15.61 9.36
CA PRO A 30 11.31 15.44 8.70
C PRO A 30 11.89 14.07 9.04
N MET A 31 12.39 13.36 8.02
CA MET A 31 13.05 12.07 8.19
C MET A 31 14.34 12.29 8.98
N VAL A 32 14.31 11.95 10.27
CA VAL A 32 15.51 11.86 11.09
C VAL A 32 15.87 10.39 11.12
N GLY A 33 16.85 9.97 10.35
CA GLY A 33 17.41 8.62 10.42
C GLY A 33 18.90 8.75 10.65
N SER A 34 19.36 8.46 11.86
CA SER A 34 20.81 8.43 12.13
C SER A 34 21.39 7.08 11.71
N ILE A 35 22.59 7.06 11.12
CA ILE A 35 23.36 5.82 10.86
C ILE A 35 23.49 4.99 12.15
N TRP A 36 23.58 5.66 13.31
CA TRP A 36 23.59 5.01 14.62
C TRP A 36 22.28 4.30 14.95
N GLU A 37 21.13 4.85 14.57
CA GLU A 37 19.83 4.20 14.77
C GLU A 37 19.71 2.95 13.90
N VAL A 38 20.18 2.99 12.65
CA VAL A 38 20.23 1.82 11.76
C VAL A 38 21.13 0.73 12.35
N LEU A 39 22.34 1.09 12.80
CA LEU A 39 23.27 0.14 13.42
C LEU A 39 22.70 -0.45 14.71
N LYS A 40 22.05 0.39 15.54
CA LYS A 40 21.35 -0.06 16.75
C LYS A 40 20.26 -1.06 16.40
N PHE A 41 19.41 -0.77 15.42
CA PHE A 41 18.36 -1.70 14.97
C PHE A 41 18.94 -3.04 14.50
N MET A 42 20.03 -3.04 13.73
CA MET A 42 20.68 -4.27 13.26
C MET A 42 21.32 -5.12 14.38
N THR A 43 21.70 -4.50 15.49
CA THR A 43 22.45 -5.17 16.58
C THR A 43 21.59 -5.45 17.81
N GLU A 44 20.49 -4.72 17.98
CA GLU A 44 19.57 -4.89 19.09
C GLU A 44 18.87 -6.25 19.02
N ARG A 45 18.77 -6.90 20.18
CA ARG A 45 18.10 -8.18 20.26
C ARG A 45 16.59 -7.95 20.23
N ASN A 46 15.94 -8.51 19.21
CA ASN A 46 14.48 -8.56 19.14
C ASN A 46 13.90 -9.16 20.45
N PRO A 47 13.12 -8.39 21.24
CA PRO A 47 12.55 -8.83 22.51
C PRO A 47 11.49 -9.94 22.32
N GLN A 48 10.85 -9.97 21.15
CA GLN A 48 9.84 -10.96 20.76
C GLN A 48 10.44 -12.19 20.07
N ARG A 49 11.77 -12.29 19.93
CA ARG A 49 12.44 -13.36 19.14
C ARG A 49 11.97 -14.77 19.46
N GLU A 50 11.78 -15.10 20.74
CA GLU A 50 11.37 -16.44 21.15
C GLU A 50 9.87 -16.70 20.92
N ILE A 51 9.03 -15.67 21.01
CA ILE A 51 7.60 -15.75 20.65
C ILE A 51 7.49 -15.96 19.13
N LYS A 52 8.19 -15.12 18.37
CA LYS A 52 8.23 -15.17 16.91
C LYS A 52 8.74 -16.51 16.36
N LYS A 53 9.79 -17.09 16.96
CA LYS A 53 10.27 -18.44 16.59
C LYS A 53 9.21 -19.53 16.80
N LYS A 54 8.35 -19.38 17.80
CA LYS A 54 7.27 -20.32 18.11
C LYS A 54 6.00 -20.04 17.29
N ASP A 55 5.96 -18.94 16.54
CA ASP A 55 4.80 -18.57 15.74
C ASP A 55 4.70 -19.46 14.48
N THR A 56 3.85 -20.47 14.58
CA THR A 56 3.51 -21.37 13.47
C THR A 56 2.30 -20.91 12.67
N TRP A 57 1.65 -19.80 13.06
CA TRP A 57 0.49 -19.28 12.36
C TRP A 57 0.87 -18.87 10.94
N ARG A 58 0.01 -19.19 9.97
CA ARG A 58 0.13 -18.74 8.59
C ARG A 58 -1.21 -18.22 8.13
N ILE A 59 -1.18 -17.13 7.38
CA ILE A 59 -2.39 -16.56 6.81
C ILE A 59 -3.08 -17.60 5.92
N SER A 60 -4.40 -17.71 6.08
CA SER A 60 -5.20 -18.62 5.28
C SER A 60 -5.28 -18.14 3.83
N VAL A 61 -5.23 -19.08 2.89
CA VAL A 61 -5.26 -18.82 1.45
C VAL A 61 -6.43 -19.58 0.83
N LEU A 62 -7.31 -18.84 0.17
CA LEU A 62 -8.35 -19.34 -0.71
C LEU A 62 -7.85 -19.32 -2.15
N LYS A 63 -7.77 -20.50 -2.76
CA LYS A 63 -7.31 -20.69 -4.15
C LYS A 63 -8.46 -20.80 -5.15
N ASP A 64 -9.65 -20.36 -4.77
CA ASP A 64 -10.77 -20.30 -5.70
C ASP A 64 -10.55 -19.13 -6.66
N GLU A 65 -10.36 -19.42 -7.93
CA GLU A 65 -10.11 -18.42 -8.98
C GLU A 65 -11.40 -18.04 -9.74
N VAL A 66 -12.57 -18.54 -9.34
CA VAL A 66 -13.87 -18.25 -9.98
C VAL A 66 -14.12 -16.73 -10.06
N TRP A 67 -13.63 -15.97 -9.07
CA TRP A 67 -13.78 -14.52 -9.02
C TRP A 67 -13.13 -13.77 -10.18
N LEU A 68 -12.15 -14.35 -10.89
CA LEU A 68 -11.51 -13.75 -12.07
C LEU A 68 -12.48 -13.53 -13.22
N ASN A 69 -13.49 -14.40 -13.34
CA ASN A 69 -14.47 -14.39 -14.43
C ASN A 69 -15.81 -13.76 -14.02
N ASP A 70 -16.02 -13.57 -12.72
CA ASP A 70 -17.24 -12.94 -12.21
C ASP A 70 -17.16 -11.41 -12.38
N PRO A 71 -18.13 -10.78 -13.09
CA PRO A 71 -18.13 -9.34 -13.38
C PRO A 71 -18.55 -8.46 -12.19
N ALA A 72 -18.95 -9.01 -11.05
CA ALA A 72 -19.34 -8.24 -9.87
C ALA A 72 -18.19 -7.35 -9.36
N ASP A 73 -18.54 -6.21 -8.75
CA ASP A 73 -17.55 -5.34 -8.13
C ASP A 73 -17.00 -5.98 -6.85
N LYS A 74 -15.67 -6.00 -6.71
CA LYS A 74 -15.00 -6.69 -5.61
C LYS A 74 -13.60 -6.18 -5.34
N ILE A 75 -13.12 -6.47 -4.13
CA ILE A 75 -11.72 -6.38 -3.72
C ILE A 75 -11.24 -7.80 -3.39
N VAL A 76 -10.04 -8.16 -3.83
CA VAL A 76 -9.38 -9.43 -3.49
C VAL A 76 -7.99 -9.15 -2.99
N TRP A 77 -7.67 -9.60 -1.78
CA TRP A 77 -6.32 -9.48 -1.22
C TRP A 77 -5.42 -10.60 -1.73
N LEU A 78 -4.33 -10.25 -2.41
CA LEU A 78 -3.40 -11.20 -3.03
C LEU A 78 -2.16 -11.50 -2.16
N GLY A 79 -2.09 -10.84 -1.00
CA GLY A 79 -1.00 -10.95 -0.03
C GLY A 79 -0.17 -9.68 0.07
N HIS A 80 0.34 -9.44 1.28
CA HIS A 80 1.11 -8.25 1.64
C HIS A 80 0.34 -6.96 1.34
N ALA A 81 0.80 -6.17 0.38
CA ALA A 81 0.19 -4.95 -0.12
C ALA A 81 -0.56 -5.13 -1.46
N SER A 82 -0.56 -6.35 -2.02
CA SER A 82 -1.11 -6.61 -3.33
C SER A 82 -2.62 -6.80 -3.30
N PHE A 83 -3.34 -5.99 -4.09
CA PHE A 83 -4.80 -6.09 -4.23
C PHE A 83 -5.21 -6.16 -5.69
N PHE A 84 -6.24 -6.97 -5.97
CA PHE A 84 -7.04 -6.87 -7.19
C PHE A 84 -8.36 -6.18 -6.85
N ILE A 85 -8.77 -5.22 -7.67
CA ILE A 85 -10.04 -4.53 -7.53
C ILE A 85 -10.75 -4.56 -8.88
N GLN A 86 -12.01 -5.00 -8.87
CA GLN A 86 -12.93 -4.80 -9.99
C GLN A 86 -13.99 -3.79 -9.56
N LEU A 87 -14.11 -2.70 -10.30
CA LEU A 87 -15.03 -1.62 -9.98
C LEU A 87 -15.69 -1.08 -11.24
N ALA A 88 -17.00 -1.26 -11.36
CA ALA A 88 -17.80 -0.96 -12.54
C ALA A 88 -17.09 -1.36 -13.85
N GLY A 89 -16.65 -2.62 -13.90
CA GLY A 89 -15.96 -3.21 -15.06
C GLY A 89 -14.49 -2.83 -15.24
N THR A 90 -13.94 -1.89 -14.45
CA THR A 90 -12.50 -1.55 -14.48
C THR A 90 -11.73 -2.46 -13.55
N ARG A 91 -10.61 -3.03 -14.02
CA ARG A 91 -9.73 -3.92 -13.26
C ARG A 91 -8.44 -3.19 -12.87
N ILE A 92 -8.17 -3.15 -11.57
CA ILE A 92 -7.03 -2.44 -10.97
C ILE A 92 -6.19 -3.45 -10.18
N LEU A 93 -4.88 -3.42 -10.35
CA LEU A 93 -3.93 -4.06 -9.43
C LEU A 93 -3.18 -2.99 -8.65
N ILE A 94 -3.02 -3.19 -7.35
CA ILE A 94 -2.22 -2.31 -6.49
C ILE A 94 -1.04 -3.11 -5.97
N ASP A 95 0.16 -2.52 -6.00
CA ASP A 95 1.42 -3.04 -5.46
C ASP A 95 1.64 -4.55 -5.70
N PRO A 96 1.63 -5.02 -6.96
CA PRO A 96 1.69 -6.44 -7.26
C PRO A 96 3.08 -7.04 -6.95
N VAL A 97 3.13 -7.98 -6.00
CA VAL A 97 4.33 -8.74 -5.65
C VAL A 97 4.02 -10.23 -5.56
N PHE A 98 4.42 -10.98 -6.59
CA PHE A 98 4.09 -12.41 -6.72
C PHE A 98 5.23 -13.33 -6.29
N GLY A 99 6.45 -12.81 -6.29
CA GLY A 99 7.65 -13.60 -6.01
C GLY A 99 8.16 -13.48 -4.57
N LYS A 100 9.41 -13.93 -4.41
CA LYS A 100 10.23 -13.66 -3.23
C LYS A 100 10.90 -12.29 -3.36
N LEU A 101 11.15 -11.66 -2.21
CA LEU A 101 11.97 -10.45 -2.12
C LEU A 101 13.46 -10.76 -2.35
N PRO A 102 14.31 -9.76 -2.66
CA PRO A 102 15.76 -9.95 -2.76
C PRO A 102 16.37 -10.51 -1.47
N VAL A 103 15.86 -10.05 -0.32
CA VAL A 103 16.20 -10.52 1.01
C VAL A 103 14.91 -10.99 1.69
N GLY A 104 14.93 -12.19 2.26
CA GLY A 104 13.76 -12.82 2.85
C GLY A 104 13.00 -13.73 1.88
N ARG A 105 11.89 -14.28 2.35
CA ARG A 105 11.03 -15.20 1.59
C ARG A 105 9.57 -14.86 1.80
N ARG A 106 8.74 -15.23 0.83
CA ARG A 106 7.29 -15.28 0.98
C ARG A 106 6.92 -16.48 1.86
N TYR A 107 6.08 -16.27 2.86
CA TYR A 107 5.58 -17.31 3.77
C TYR A 107 4.14 -17.72 3.46
N SER A 108 3.43 -16.93 2.65
CA SER A 108 2.13 -17.28 2.10
C SER A 108 2.26 -17.83 0.69
N GLU A 109 1.33 -18.71 0.32
CA GLU A 109 1.12 -19.06 -1.08
C GLU A 109 0.39 -17.93 -1.81
N LEU A 110 0.49 -17.91 -3.15
CA LEU A 110 -0.35 -17.03 -3.95
C LEU A 110 -1.77 -17.62 -4.03
N PRO A 111 -2.82 -16.79 -3.87
CA PRO A 111 -4.19 -17.27 -4.02
C PRO A 111 -4.60 -17.49 -5.49
N VAL A 112 -3.81 -17.00 -6.44
CA VAL A 112 -4.10 -17.05 -7.87
C VAL A 112 -2.81 -17.19 -8.65
N ASP A 113 -2.86 -17.91 -9.77
CA ASP A 113 -1.77 -17.88 -10.75
C ASP A 113 -1.64 -16.47 -11.37
N PRO A 114 -0.51 -15.76 -11.18
CA PRO A 114 -0.32 -14.43 -11.75
C PRO A 114 -0.50 -14.34 -13.26
N HIS A 115 -0.27 -15.44 -14.00
CA HIS A 115 -0.48 -15.47 -15.45
C HIS A 115 -1.95 -15.34 -15.86
N LYS A 116 -2.89 -15.52 -14.93
CA LYS A 116 -4.33 -15.38 -15.17
C LYS A 116 -4.87 -13.98 -14.86
N LEU A 117 -4.04 -13.08 -14.35
CA LEU A 117 -4.38 -11.68 -14.12
C LEU A 117 -4.39 -10.90 -15.44
N LEU A 118 -5.48 -11.07 -16.20
CA LEU A 118 -5.69 -10.51 -17.53
C LEU A 118 -6.73 -9.39 -17.52
N ASN A 119 -6.69 -8.58 -18.59
CA ASN A 119 -7.55 -7.43 -18.82
C ASN A 119 -7.43 -6.38 -17.69
N ILE A 120 -6.23 -6.20 -17.14
CA ILE A 120 -5.94 -5.15 -16.15
C ILE A 120 -5.89 -3.81 -16.87
N ASP A 121 -6.63 -2.82 -16.38
CA ASP A 121 -6.64 -1.46 -16.91
C ASP A 121 -5.56 -0.60 -16.26
N TYR A 122 -5.41 -0.72 -14.93
CA TYR A 122 -4.47 0.09 -14.15
C TYR A 122 -3.63 -0.75 -13.20
N ILE A 123 -2.34 -0.48 -13.14
CA ILE A 123 -1.41 -1.02 -12.16
C ILE A 123 -0.90 0.15 -11.32
N LEU A 124 -1.29 0.20 -10.05
CA LEU A 124 -0.92 1.26 -9.11
C LEU A 124 0.29 0.82 -8.29
N VAL A 125 1.32 1.67 -8.21
CA VAL A 125 2.55 1.40 -7.43
C VAL A 125 2.78 2.54 -6.44
N SER A 126 2.63 2.25 -5.16
CA SER A 126 2.65 3.23 -4.07
C SER A 126 4.03 3.85 -3.87
N HIS A 127 5.08 3.03 -3.85
CA HIS A 127 6.45 3.46 -3.61
C HIS A 127 7.49 2.42 -4.07
N ALA A 128 8.78 2.77 -3.97
CA ALA A 128 9.85 2.02 -4.61
C ALA A 128 10.32 0.75 -3.88
N HIS A 129 9.93 0.50 -2.63
CA HIS A 129 10.44 -0.67 -1.88
C HIS A 129 10.12 -2.00 -2.60
N TYR A 130 10.97 -3.00 -2.38
CA TYR A 130 10.94 -4.26 -3.13
C TYR A 130 9.66 -5.08 -2.92
N ASP A 131 8.98 -4.88 -1.80
CA ASP A 131 7.73 -5.52 -1.41
C ASP A 131 6.47 -4.77 -1.88
N HIS A 132 6.63 -3.66 -2.61
CA HIS A 132 5.55 -2.91 -3.27
C HIS A 132 5.77 -2.72 -4.78
N CYS A 133 7.04 -2.59 -5.19
CA CYS A 133 7.46 -2.39 -6.57
C CYS A 133 8.36 -3.55 -7.03
N ASP A 134 7.76 -4.71 -7.31
CA ASP A 134 8.51 -5.88 -7.77
C ASP A 134 8.70 -5.86 -9.29
N LYS A 135 9.97 -5.86 -9.72
CA LYS A 135 10.36 -5.84 -11.13
C LYS A 135 9.78 -7.02 -11.90
N LYS A 136 9.79 -8.23 -11.31
CA LYS A 136 9.36 -9.45 -12.01
C LYS A 136 7.84 -9.47 -12.21
N SER A 137 7.09 -9.10 -11.18
CA SER A 137 5.64 -8.91 -11.25
C SER A 137 5.24 -7.88 -12.29
N LEU A 138 5.90 -6.70 -12.32
CA LEU A 138 5.58 -5.66 -13.29
C LEU A 138 5.88 -6.09 -14.73
N ILE A 139 7.00 -6.78 -14.98
CA ILE A 139 7.32 -7.35 -16.30
C ILE A 139 6.24 -8.35 -16.74
N LEU A 140 5.85 -9.27 -15.84
CA LEU A 140 4.84 -10.28 -16.13
C LEU A 140 3.49 -9.63 -16.47
N LEU A 141 3.05 -8.66 -15.66
CA LEU A 141 1.76 -8.00 -15.85
C LEU A 141 1.73 -7.13 -17.11
N ALA A 142 2.80 -6.39 -17.40
CA ALA A 142 2.88 -5.57 -18.60
C ALA A 142 2.87 -6.41 -19.88
N ALA A 143 3.54 -7.57 -19.87
CA ALA A 143 3.52 -8.51 -20.99
C ALA A 143 2.11 -9.10 -21.20
N ALA A 144 1.40 -9.43 -20.12
CA ALA A 144 0.06 -10.00 -20.18
C ALA A 144 -1.04 -8.96 -20.47
N ASN A 145 -0.80 -7.68 -20.16
CA ASN A 145 -1.77 -6.60 -20.25
C ASN A 145 -1.19 -5.38 -21.01
N PRO A 146 -0.98 -5.47 -22.33
CA PRO A 146 -0.32 -4.41 -23.11
C PRO A 146 -1.11 -3.10 -23.21
N LYS A 147 -2.40 -3.11 -22.82
CA LYS A 147 -3.27 -1.93 -22.77
C LYS A 147 -3.34 -1.27 -21.39
N ALA A 148 -2.75 -1.90 -20.36
CA ALA A 148 -2.74 -1.35 -19.02
C ALA A 148 -1.92 -0.06 -18.95
N GLN A 149 -2.21 0.79 -17.97
CA GLN A 149 -1.37 1.91 -17.58
C GLN A 149 -0.82 1.72 -16.17
N VAL A 150 0.42 2.14 -15.94
CA VAL A 150 1.01 2.16 -14.59
C VAL A 150 0.90 3.55 -13.99
N PHE A 151 0.38 3.66 -12.77
CA PHE A 151 0.31 4.90 -12.01
C PHE A 151 1.19 4.82 -10.77
N CYS A 152 2.01 5.84 -10.56
CA CYS A 152 2.99 5.85 -9.47
C CYS A 152 3.32 7.28 -8.99
N GLY A 153 4.07 7.39 -7.90
CA GLY A 153 4.59 8.66 -7.42
C GLY A 153 5.63 9.29 -8.37
N LEU A 154 5.84 10.61 -8.22
CA LEU A 154 6.88 11.36 -8.95
C LEU A 154 8.25 10.64 -8.94
N LYS A 155 8.92 10.68 -10.10
CA LYS A 155 10.24 10.10 -10.39
C LYS A 155 10.30 8.55 -10.34
N LEU A 156 9.32 7.83 -9.76
CA LEU A 156 9.29 6.36 -9.76
C LEU A 156 9.10 5.78 -11.17
N ASN A 157 8.38 6.49 -12.03
CA ASN A 157 8.24 6.15 -13.46
C ASN A 157 9.58 5.95 -14.17
N LYS A 158 10.62 6.72 -13.81
CA LYS A 158 11.97 6.60 -14.41
C LYS A 158 12.62 5.25 -14.15
N LEU A 159 12.26 4.61 -13.04
CA LEU A 159 12.70 3.27 -12.71
C LEU A 159 11.86 2.23 -13.46
N ILE A 160 10.54 2.33 -13.37
CA ILE A 160 9.60 1.33 -13.92
C ILE A 160 9.69 1.27 -15.46
N GLN A 161 9.90 2.40 -16.14
CA GLN A 161 10.06 2.44 -17.61
C GLN A 161 11.25 1.62 -18.12
N LYS A 162 12.23 1.29 -17.26
CA LYS A 162 13.35 0.41 -17.62
C LYS A 162 12.93 -1.06 -17.68
N TRP A 163 11.75 -1.40 -17.18
CA TRP A 163 11.27 -2.77 -17.02
C TRP A 163 10.10 -3.08 -17.94
N VAL A 164 9.22 -2.12 -18.18
CA VAL A 164 7.97 -2.32 -18.92
C VAL A 164 7.85 -1.35 -20.09
N GLY A 165 7.14 -1.78 -21.14
CA GLY A 165 6.86 -0.97 -22.34
C GLY A 165 5.45 -0.38 -22.40
N ILE A 166 4.67 -0.46 -21.33
CA ILE A 166 3.31 0.10 -21.24
C ILE A 166 3.36 1.55 -20.71
N PRO A 167 2.33 2.39 -20.99
CA PRO A 167 2.29 3.77 -20.53
C PRO A 167 2.39 3.91 -19.00
N ILE A 168 3.08 4.95 -18.53
CA ILE A 168 3.28 5.23 -17.11
C ILE A 168 3.00 6.70 -16.85
N GLN A 169 2.17 6.98 -15.84
CA GLN A 169 1.96 8.34 -15.32
C GLN A 169 2.55 8.45 -13.91
N ALA A 170 3.16 9.60 -13.62
CA ALA A 170 3.74 9.91 -12.32
C ALA A 170 3.06 11.14 -11.71
N ALA A 171 2.53 11.02 -10.50
CA ALA A 171 1.79 12.08 -9.82
C ALA A 171 2.47 12.50 -8.51
N GLY A 172 2.40 13.79 -8.20
CA GLY A 172 2.63 14.30 -6.85
C GLY A 172 1.41 14.06 -5.95
N TRP A 173 1.58 14.30 -4.66
CA TRP A 173 0.47 14.26 -3.71
C TRP A 173 -0.63 15.26 -4.10
N TYR A 174 -1.87 14.82 -3.93
CA TYR A 174 -3.08 15.51 -4.37
C TYR A 174 -3.13 15.81 -5.86
N GLN A 175 -2.36 15.10 -6.70
CA GLN A 175 -2.55 15.13 -8.15
C GLN A 175 -3.39 13.95 -8.62
N GLN A 176 -4.33 14.23 -9.52
CA GLN A 176 -5.15 13.22 -10.17
C GLN A 176 -4.47 12.76 -11.45
N TYR A 177 -4.39 11.44 -11.66
CA TYR A 177 -3.94 10.87 -12.93
C TYR A 177 -4.93 11.20 -14.05
N GLU A 178 -4.45 11.20 -15.29
CA GLU A 178 -5.30 11.35 -16.47
C GLU A 178 -5.96 10.00 -16.79
N THR A 179 -7.27 9.95 -16.61
CA THR A 179 -8.13 8.79 -16.81
C THR A 179 -9.42 9.21 -17.53
N PRO A 180 -10.20 8.27 -18.10
CA PRO A 180 -11.56 8.55 -18.56
C PRO A 180 -12.41 9.18 -17.44
N ALA A 181 -13.39 10.01 -17.82
CA ALA A 181 -14.12 10.86 -16.88
C ALA A 181 -14.94 10.11 -15.80
N ASP A 182 -15.23 8.83 -16.00
CA ASP A 182 -16.01 7.99 -15.10
C ASP A 182 -15.19 7.41 -13.93
N ILE A 183 -13.85 7.41 -14.02
CA ILE A 183 -12.95 6.98 -12.95
C ILE A 183 -11.98 8.10 -12.58
N ARG A 184 -11.78 8.31 -11.28
CA ARG A 184 -10.76 9.23 -10.75
C ARG A 184 -9.81 8.47 -9.87
N ILE A 185 -8.52 8.57 -10.15
CA ILE A 185 -7.45 8.05 -9.30
C ILE A 185 -6.56 9.22 -8.87
N THR A 186 -6.44 9.45 -7.57
CA THR A 186 -5.62 10.54 -7.01
C THR A 186 -4.49 9.94 -6.18
N PHE A 187 -3.27 10.44 -6.36
CA PHE A 187 -2.13 10.06 -5.53
C PHE A 187 -2.11 10.90 -4.25
N LEU A 188 -1.99 10.25 -3.09
CA LEU A 188 -2.19 10.87 -1.77
C LEU A 188 -0.94 10.77 -0.89
N PRO A 189 -0.78 11.69 0.08
CA PRO A 189 0.33 11.63 1.02
C PRO A 189 0.25 10.41 1.94
N SER A 190 1.43 9.87 2.26
CA SER A 190 1.67 8.92 3.33
C SER A 190 2.93 9.36 4.10
N ARG A 191 3.07 8.97 5.36
CA ARG A 191 4.27 9.21 6.15
C ARG A 191 5.22 8.02 5.99
N HIS A 192 6.13 8.10 5.02
CA HIS A 192 7.04 7.01 4.72
C HIS A 192 8.34 7.53 4.09
N TRP A 193 9.01 6.66 3.34
CA TRP A 193 10.21 6.92 2.56
C TRP A 193 10.27 5.96 1.38
N ALA A 194 11.26 6.16 0.50
CA ALA A 194 11.48 5.23 -0.60
C ALA A 194 12.97 5.06 -0.89
N SER A 195 13.40 3.81 -1.07
CA SER A 195 14.74 3.47 -1.52
C SER A 195 14.77 2.09 -2.17
N ARG A 196 15.77 1.85 -3.01
CA ARG A 196 16.06 0.52 -3.56
C ARG A 196 17.55 0.15 -3.49
N SER A 197 18.40 1.11 -3.16
CA SER A 197 19.84 0.95 -3.03
C SER A 197 20.39 1.90 -1.97
N PHE A 198 21.66 1.73 -1.60
CA PHE A 198 22.27 2.57 -0.56
C PHE A 198 22.41 4.06 -0.90
N PHE A 199 22.16 4.45 -2.15
CA PHE A 199 22.43 5.80 -2.67
C PHE A 199 21.21 6.50 -3.29
N ASP A 200 20.00 5.93 -3.17
CA ASP A 200 18.79 6.47 -3.81
C ASP A 200 17.67 6.83 -2.82
N ALA A 201 18.03 7.02 -1.55
CA ALA A 201 17.07 7.37 -0.51
C ALA A 201 16.29 8.65 -0.90
N ASN A 202 14.97 8.51 -0.94
CA ASN A 202 14.00 9.57 -1.22
C ASN A 202 14.14 10.24 -2.61
N GLU A 203 14.83 9.61 -3.56
CA GLU A 203 14.85 10.09 -4.95
C GLU A 203 13.50 9.93 -5.65
N THR A 204 12.66 8.99 -5.19
CA THR A 204 11.32 8.71 -5.73
C THR A 204 10.26 8.92 -4.67
N LEU A 205 9.07 9.37 -5.08
CA LEU A 205 7.98 9.64 -4.15
C LEU A 205 7.26 8.36 -3.71
N TRP A 206 6.71 8.39 -2.48
CA TRP A 206 5.83 7.39 -1.88
C TRP A 206 4.43 7.96 -1.63
N GLY A 207 3.43 7.13 -1.41
CA GLY A 207 2.08 7.60 -1.09
C GLY A 207 1.02 6.52 -1.14
N GLY A 208 -0.23 6.97 -1.08
CA GLY A 208 -1.43 6.15 -1.23
C GLY A 208 -2.24 6.52 -2.49
N PHE A 209 -3.38 5.87 -2.65
CA PHE A 209 -4.32 6.11 -3.75
C PHE A 209 -5.73 6.32 -3.23
N MET A 210 -6.43 7.31 -3.79
CA MET A 210 -7.88 7.40 -3.74
C MET A 210 -8.46 6.98 -5.09
N ILE A 211 -9.36 5.99 -5.10
CA ILE A 211 -9.99 5.44 -6.30
C ILE A 211 -11.50 5.70 -6.20
N GLN A 212 -12.05 6.44 -7.16
CA GLN A 212 -13.46 6.81 -7.18
C GLN A 212 -14.08 6.49 -8.53
N LYS A 213 -15.16 5.69 -8.54
CA LYS A 213 -15.93 5.35 -9.75
C LYS A 213 -17.34 4.92 -9.37
N SER A 214 -18.33 5.31 -10.16
CA SER A 214 -19.74 4.89 -9.99
C SER A 214 -20.29 5.08 -8.56
N GLY A 215 -19.89 6.16 -7.89
CA GLY A 215 -20.32 6.47 -6.52
C GLY A 215 -19.59 5.69 -5.41
N LYS A 216 -18.66 4.80 -5.74
CA LYS A 216 -17.79 4.10 -4.78
C LYS A 216 -16.49 4.85 -4.55
N CYS A 217 -15.99 4.79 -3.32
CA CYS A 217 -14.78 5.48 -2.89
C CYS A 217 -13.87 4.53 -2.10
N ILE A 218 -12.71 4.18 -2.65
CA ILE A 218 -11.74 3.26 -2.04
C ILE A 218 -10.44 4.02 -1.78
N TYR A 219 -10.01 4.02 -0.52
CA TYR A 219 -8.72 4.56 -0.10
C TYR A 219 -7.73 3.42 0.13
N TYR A 220 -6.52 3.56 -0.42
CA TYR A 220 -5.38 2.71 -0.15
C TYR A 220 -4.25 3.55 0.43
N SER A 221 -3.81 3.25 1.65
CA SER A 221 -2.85 4.10 2.37
C SER A 221 -1.41 4.01 1.87
N GLY A 222 -1.05 2.94 1.16
CA GLY A 222 0.35 2.52 1.07
C GLY A 222 0.94 2.21 2.46
N ASP A 223 2.26 2.11 2.51
CA ASP A 223 2.97 2.10 3.79
C ASP A 223 2.96 3.51 4.37
N SER A 224 2.61 3.60 5.64
CA SER A 224 2.54 4.88 6.34
C SER A 224 2.75 4.65 7.82
N GLY A 225 3.46 5.58 8.47
CA GLY A 225 3.37 5.81 9.92
C GLY A 225 2.18 6.73 10.24
N SER A 226 1.84 6.88 11.53
CA SER A 226 0.77 7.80 11.93
C SER A 226 1.09 9.27 11.63
N GLY A 227 0.06 10.04 11.30
CA GLY A 227 0.14 11.49 11.08
C GLY A 227 -1.22 12.11 10.74
N SER A 228 -1.28 13.44 10.65
CA SER A 228 -2.51 14.20 10.37
C SER A 228 -3.12 13.90 9.00
N HIS A 229 -2.29 13.48 8.03
CA HIS A 229 -2.69 13.23 6.66
C HIS A 229 -3.90 12.31 6.52
N PHE A 230 -4.10 11.33 7.43
CA PHE A 230 -5.31 10.50 7.45
C PHE A 230 -6.59 11.31 7.70
N ASN A 231 -6.56 12.23 8.65
CA ASN A 231 -7.66 13.15 8.91
C ASN A 231 -7.88 14.10 7.73
N ASP A 232 -6.80 14.67 7.18
CA ASP A 232 -6.90 15.59 6.04
C ASP A 232 -7.51 14.90 4.81
N ILE A 233 -7.15 13.64 4.58
CA ILE A 233 -7.74 12.79 3.53
C ILE A 233 -9.21 12.54 3.81
N GLY A 234 -9.61 12.20 5.05
CA GLY A 234 -11.02 11.99 5.41
C GLY A 234 -11.88 13.25 5.26
N VAL A 235 -11.32 14.42 5.60
CA VAL A 235 -11.99 15.71 5.41
C VAL A 235 -12.15 16.05 3.93
N PHE A 236 -11.11 15.83 3.12
CA PHE A 236 -11.11 16.19 1.71
C PHE A 236 -11.89 15.19 0.82
N PHE A 237 -11.90 13.91 1.19
CA PHE A 237 -12.65 12.85 0.52
C PHE A 237 -13.71 12.26 1.46
N PRO A 238 -14.85 12.94 1.67
CA PRO A 238 -15.91 12.39 2.51
C PRO A 238 -16.51 11.13 1.88
N GLY A 239 -16.93 10.19 2.73
CA GLY A 239 -17.66 8.99 2.29
C GLY A 239 -16.77 7.90 1.70
N ILE A 240 -15.60 7.65 2.27
CA ILE A 240 -14.76 6.50 1.95
C ILE A 240 -15.52 5.21 2.32
N ASP A 241 -15.87 4.40 1.32
CA ASP A 241 -16.56 3.13 1.52
C ASP A 241 -15.59 2.09 2.10
N VAL A 242 -14.40 1.98 1.52
CA VAL A 242 -13.37 1.04 1.97
C VAL A 242 -12.04 1.75 2.16
N ALA A 243 -11.46 1.62 3.36
CA ALA A 243 -10.11 2.02 3.68
C ALA A 243 -9.22 0.78 3.82
N LEU A 244 -8.28 0.63 2.89
CA LEU A 244 -7.19 -0.34 2.94
C LEU A 244 -6.03 0.32 3.68
N ILE A 245 -5.72 -0.13 4.90
CA ILE A 245 -4.67 0.47 5.75
C ILE A 245 -3.69 -0.62 6.24
N GLY A 246 -2.39 -0.35 6.15
CA GLY A 246 -1.34 -1.26 6.60
C GLY A 246 -1.29 -1.40 8.12
N VAL A 247 -1.01 -2.61 8.62
CA VAL A 247 -1.01 -2.94 10.07
C VAL A 247 0.21 -3.74 10.53
N GLY A 248 1.22 -3.88 9.67
CA GLY A 248 2.39 -4.72 9.90
C GLY A 248 3.69 -3.95 9.70
N ALA A 249 4.80 -4.65 9.92
CA ALA A 249 6.16 -4.14 9.82
C ALA A 249 6.48 -3.02 10.84
N TYR A 250 5.94 -3.08 12.06
CA TYR A 250 6.01 -1.97 13.03
C TYR A 250 6.95 -2.20 14.22
N ALA A 251 7.53 -3.38 14.40
CA ALA A 251 8.47 -3.63 15.50
C ALA A 251 9.94 -3.60 15.03
N PRO A 252 10.87 -3.04 15.82
CA PRO A 252 10.64 -2.37 17.10
C PRO A 252 10.10 -0.95 16.90
N ALA A 253 9.12 -0.57 17.73
CA ALA A 253 8.37 0.68 17.57
C ALA A 253 9.26 1.94 17.54
N TRP A 254 10.35 1.98 18.31
CA TRP A 254 11.23 3.15 18.35
C TRP A 254 11.88 3.46 16.99
N PHE A 255 12.03 2.46 16.13
CA PHE A 255 12.63 2.58 14.80
C PHE A 255 11.55 2.61 13.71
N MET A 256 10.62 1.67 13.72
CA MET A 256 9.66 1.45 12.62
C MET A 256 8.46 2.40 12.65
N SER A 257 8.01 2.88 13.83
CA SER A 257 6.77 3.69 13.95
C SER A 257 6.77 5.01 13.16
N ARG A 258 7.95 5.44 12.70
CA ARG A 258 8.10 6.63 11.84
C ARG A 258 7.53 6.41 10.44
N ASN A 259 7.41 5.16 10.02
CA ASN A 259 7.21 4.71 8.64
C ASN A 259 6.12 3.64 8.51
N HIS A 260 5.84 2.90 9.58
CA HIS A 260 4.84 1.84 9.62
C HIS A 260 3.94 1.97 10.84
N GLN A 261 2.66 1.73 10.66
CA GLN A 261 1.67 1.71 11.73
C GLN A 261 1.58 0.34 12.39
N ASP A 262 1.50 0.34 13.72
CA ASP A 262 0.98 -0.82 14.44
C ASP A 262 -0.55 -0.92 14.30
N PRO A 263 -1.18 -2.04 14.70
CA PRO A 263 -2.63 -2.21 14.59
C PRO A 263 -3.46 -1.19 15.39
N PHE A 264 -2.95 -0.65 16.50
CA PHE A 264 -3.65 0.37 17.28
C PHE A 264 -3.68 1.69 16.50
N GLN A 265 -2.52 2.10 15.99
CA GLN A 265 -2.34 3.28 15.16
C GLN A 265 -3.13 3.20 13.86
N ALA A 266 -3.21 2.03 13.24
CA ALA A 266 -4.01 1.83 12.04
C ALA A 266 -5.52 1.96 12.29
N VAL A 267 -6.00 1.56 13.48
CA VAL A 267 -7.40 1.79 13.90
C VAL A 267 -7.67 3.28 14.10
N GLU A 268 -6.74 4.02 14.72
CA GLU A 268 -6.84 5.48 14.86
C GLU A 268 -6.86 6.17 13.48
N ALA A 269 -6.00 5.73 12.56
CA ALA A 269 -5.97 6.23 11.19
C ALA A 269 -7.28 5.96 10.46
N PHE A 270 -7.82 4.75 10.58
CA PHE A 270 -9.12 4.41 10.00
C PHE A 270 -10.25 5.31 10.52
N HIS A 271 -10.26 5.61 11.82
CA HIS A 271 -11.24 6.54 12.39
C HIS A 271 -11.05 7.95 11.84
N ALA A 272 -9.80 8.40 11.72
CA ALA A 272 -9.47 9.71 11.17
C ALA A 272 -9.91 9.87 9.70
N THR A 273 -9.86 8.81 8.90
CA THR A 273 -10.38 8.87 7.52
C THR A 273 -11.91 8.90 7.45
N GLY A 274 -12.62 8.57 8.53
CA GLY A 274 -14.08 8.43 8.52
C GLY A 274 -14.60 7.31 7.61
N GLY A 275 -13.76 6.29 7.36
CA GLY A 275 -14.10 5.18 6.45
C GLY A 275 -15.19 4.27 7.02
N ARG A 276 -15.98 3.65 6.15
CA ARG A 276 -17.04 2.71 6.57
C ARG A 276 -16.51 1.30 6.83
N ILE A 277 -15.63 0.80 5.97
CA ILE A 277 -15.06 -0.54 6.07
C ILE A 277 -13.54 -0.44 6.14
N PHE A 278 -12.94 -1.07 7.15
CA PHE A 278 -11.51 -1.22 7.31
C PHE A 278 -11.07 -2.61 6.86
N ILE A 279 -10.20 -2.67 5.86
CA ILE A 279 -9.50 -3.90 5.46
C ILE A 279 -8.00 -3.73 5.77
N PRO A 280 -7.47 -4.42 6.80
CA PRO A 280 -6.06 -4.34 7.16
C PRO A 280 -5.19 -5.12 6.16
N PHE A 281 -3.98 -4.63 5.88
CA PHE A 281 -3.00 -5.33 5.03
C PHE A 281 -1.56 -5.23 5.57
N HIS A 282 -0.57 -5.67 4.79
CA HIS A 282 0.87 -5.59 5.13
C HIS A 282 1.34 -6.55 6.22
N TYR A 283 0.61 -7.65 6.43
CA TYR A 283 1.02 -8.74 7.33
C TYR A 283 0.81 -10.11 6.69
N GLY A 284 1.29 -11.16 7.36
CA GLY A 284 1.01 -12.55 6.98
C GLY A 284 1.73 -13.09 5.73
N THR A 285 2.43 -12.25 4.96
CA THR A 285 3.06 -12.65 3.67
C THR A 285 4.58 -12.67 3.71
N PHE A 286 5.22 -11.62 4.22
CA PHE A 286 6.67 -11.56 4.43
C PHE A 286 6.97 -11.39 5.92
N ASP A 287 8.15 -11.84 6.33
CA ASP A 287 8.68 -11.59 7.66
C ASP A 287 9.58 -10.35 7.62
N ALA A 288 8.98 -9.17 7.79
CA ALA A 288 9.60 -7.88 7.46
C ALA A 288 10.09 -7.06 8.66
N ALA A 289 9.65 -7.38 9.89
CA ALA A 289 9.99 -6.64 11.09
C ALA A 289 9.92 -7.54 12.33
N ASP A 290 10.14 -7.02 13.54
CA ASP A 290 10.40 -7.85 14.73
C ASP A 290 9.18 -8.56 15.33
N GLU A 291 7.96 -8.17 14.97
CA GLU A 291 6.73 -8.79 15.47
C GLU A 291 6.52 -10.23 14.93
N PRO A 292 5.82 -11.10 15.68
CA PRO A 292 5.27 -12.33 15.14
C PRO A 292 4.28 -12.04 13.99
N MET A 293 4.27 -12.89 12.97
CA MET A 293 3.41 -12.70 11.78
C MET A 293 1.91 -12.70 12.13
N SER A 294 1.53 -13.41 13.20
CA SER A 294 0.14 -13.48 13.69
C SER A 294 -0.29 -12.30 14.55
N GLU A 295 0.66 -11.54 15.10
CA GLU A 295 0.38 -10.49 16.08
C GLU A 295 -0.57 -9.40 15.55
N PRO A 296 -0.44 -8.91 14.30
CA PRO A 296 -1.36 -7.93 13.76
C PRO A 296 -2.83 -8.37 13.78
N GLU A 297 -3.12 -9.59 13.31
CA GLU A 297 -4.48 -10.13 13.29
C GLU A 297 -5.02 -10.36 14.71
N GLN A 298 -4.19 -10.85 15.63
CA GLN A 298 -4.58 -11.06 17.03
C GLN A 298 -4.98 -9.74 17.71
N ILE A 299 -4.20 -8.69 17.51
CA ILE A 299 -4.48 -7.37 18.08
C ILE A 299 -5.78 -6.80 17.49
N LEU A 300 -5.97 -6.86 16.17
CA LEU A 300 -7.19 -6.37 15.53
C LEU A 300 -8.45 -7.12 16.00
N ASN A 301 -8.37 -8.44 16.12
CA ASN A 301 -9.47 -9.24 16.66
C ASN A 301 -9.80 -8.86 18.11
N LYS A 302 -8.78 -8.59 18.93
CA LYS A 302 -8.94 -8.09 20.30
C LYS A 302 -9.61 -6.70 20.31
N LEU A 303 -9.12 -5.76 19.52
CA LEU A 303 -9.70 -4.41 19.42
C LEU A 303 -11.16 -4.44 18.96
N ARG A 304 -11.51 -5.32 18.02
CA ARG A 304 -12.90 -5.56 17.61
C ARG A 304 -13.75 -6.08 18.77
N ALA A 305 -13.27 -7.07 19.51
CA ALA A 305 -13.99 -7.64 20.66
C ALA A 305 -14.19 -6.62 21.80
N GLU A 306 -13.26 -5.68 21.96
CA GLU A 306 -13.32 -4.58 22.93
C GLU A 306 -14.17 -3.38 22.46
N GLY A 307 -14.77 -3.44 21.26
CA GLY A 307 -15.56 -2.35 20.69
C GLY A 307 -14.75 -1.10 20.38
N LYS A 308 -13.45 -1.24 20.11
CA LYS A 308 -12.52 -0.13 19.83
C LYS A 308 -12.48 0.29 18.36
N ILE A 309 -13.16 -0.44 17.48
CA ILE A 309 -13.20 -0.13 16.05
C ILE A 309 -14.59 0.39 15.72
N ASN A 310 -14.69 1.69 15.46
CA ASN A 310 -15.89 2.31 14.91
C ASN A 310 -16.13 1.76 13.50
N ASN A 311 -17.38 1.50 13.12
CA ASN A 311 -17.75 0.87 11.85
C ASN A 311 -17.18 -0.57 11.69
N GLU A 312 -16.98 -1.02 10.45
CA GLU A 312 -16.80 -2.44 10.15
C GLU A 312 -15.33 -2.81 9.89
N LEU A 313 -14.81 -3.78 10.64
CA LEU A 313 -13.52 -4.43 10.36
C LEU A 313 -13.73 -5.69 9.50
N LYS A 314 -13.01 -5.80 8.39
CA LYS A 314 -12.96 -6.97 7.51
C LYS A 314 -11.54 -7.50 7.37
N ILE A 315 -11.20 -8.48 8.20
CA ILE A 315 -9.98 -9.28 8.03
C ILE A 315 -10.25 -10.32 6.94
N LEU A 316 -9.58 -10.17 5.80
CA LEU A 316 -9.70 -11.09 4.67
C LEU A 316 -8.64 -12.17 4.71
N ARG A 317 -8.98 -13.37 4.22
CA ARG A 317 -7.99 -14.37 3.81
C ARG A 317 -7.41 -13.98 2.45
N LEU A 318 -6.22 -14.50 2.11
CA LEU A 318 -5.68 -14.27 0.77
C LEU A 318 -6.57 -14.97 -0.26
N GLY A 319 -6.96 -14.27 -1.33
CA GLY A 319 -7.89 -14.76 -2.33
C GLY A 319 -9.36 -14.67 -1.95
N GLU A 320 -9.68 -14.19 -0.74
CA GLU A 320 -11.07 -13.94 -0.35
C GLU A 320 -11.61 -12.71 -1.08
N THR A 321 -12.80 -12.86 -1.66
CA THR A 321 -13.51 -11.77 -2.31
C THR A 321 -14.30 -10.97 -1.30
N PHE A 322 -14.09 -9.67 -1.27
CA PHE A 322 -14.94 -8.71 -0.60
C PHE A 322 -15.83 -7.99 -1.64
N PRO A 323 -17.17 -8.14 -1.60
CA PRO A 323 -18.07 -7.46 -2.54
C PRO A 323 -18.14 -5.96 -2.24
N LEU A 324 -18.18 -5.13 -3.29
CA LEU A 324 -18.17 -3.66 -3.18
C LEU A 324 -19.54 -3.00 -3.20
#